data_AF-A0A9N9HXT5-F1
#
_entry.id   AF-A0A9N9HXT5-F1
#
_cell.length_a   1.000
_cell.length_b   1.000
_cell.length_c   1.000
_cell.angle_alpha   90.00
_cell.angle_beta   90.00
_cell.angle_gamma   90.00
#
_symmetry.space_group_name_H-M   'P 1'
#
loop_
_entity.id
_entity.type
_entity.pdbx_description
1 polymer ?
#
loop_
_entity_poly.entity_id
_entity_poly.type
_entity_poly.pdbx_seq_one_letter_code
_entity_poly.pdbx_strand_id
1 'polypeptide(L)'
;MGKKEHKFRSFFTLTEHPTNKSNKKAICICCIEANGYEIAKDNKDCWTTNIFKYCKLYLKNCLNFSSKYIEEEQVEILALDEEEINSIKKKSCTTYNSKY
;
A
#
# COMPACT_ATOMS: atom_id res chain seq x y z
N MET A 1 7.08 -18.87 10.33
CA MET A 1 5.76 -18.24 10.58
C MET A 1 5.58 -17.10 9.57
N GLY A 2 4.91 -17.37 8.45
CA GLY A 2 4.76 -16.38 7.37
C GLY A 2 3.70 -15.35 7.72
N LYS A 3 4.06 -14.06 7.70
CA LYS A 3 3.07 -12.98 7.72
C LYS A 3 2.15 -13.18 6.51
N LYS A 4 0.83 -13.19 6.72
CA LYS A 4 -0.14 -13.24 5.62
C LYS A 4 0.16 -12.12 4.64
N GLU A 5 0.20 -12.48 3.36
CA GLU A 5 0.38 -11.51 2.29
C GLU A 5 -0.89 -10.68 2.18
N HIS A 6 -0.77 -9.36 2.27
CA HIS A 6 -1.95 -8.50 2.23
C HIS A 6 -2.48 -8.34 0.80
N LYS A 7 -3.79 -8.17 0.65
CA LYS A 7 -4.48 -8.17 -0.65
C LYS A 7 -3.94 -7.12 -1.64
N PHE A 8 -3.41 -5.99 -1.15
CA PHE A 8 -2.81 -4.98 -2.03
C PHE A 8 -1.55 -5.43 -2.77
N ARG A 9 -0.93 -6.56 -2.40
CA ARG A 9 0.29 -7.03 -3.06
C ARG A 9 0.13 -7.17 -4.59
N SER A 10 -1.06 -7.48 -5.08
CA SER A 10 -1.32 -7.58 -6.52
C SER A 10 -1.18 -6.26 -7.28
N PHE A 11 -1.19 -5.12 -6.59
CA PHE A 11 -1.02 -3.78 -7.19
C PHE A 11 0.42 -3.26 -7.07
N PHE A 12 1.32 -4.02 -6.44
CA PHE A 12 2.69 -3.61 -6.20
C PHE A 12 3.69 -4.70 -6.58
N THR A 13 4.78 -4.28 -7.23
CA THR A 13 5.96 -5.13 -7.41
C THR A 13 6.88 -4.97 -6.20
N LEU A 14 7.21 -6.09 -5.55
CA LEU A 14 8.09 -6.07 -4.38
C LEU A 14 9.56 -6.18 -4.80
N THR A 15 10.39 -5.24 -4.35
CA THR A 15 11.84 -5.27 -4.51
C THR A 15 12.53 -5.13 -3.15
N GLU A 16 13.82 -5.43 -3.10
CA GLU A 16 14.63 -5.15 -1.92
C GLU A 16 14.71 -3.65 -1.66
N HIS A 17 14.62 -3.26 -0.39
CA HIS A 17 14.83 -1.88 0.01
C HIS A 17 16.33 -1.62 0.13
N PRO A 18 16.87 -0.54 -0.48
CA PRO A 18 18.31 -0.30 -0.52
C PRO A 18 18.94 -0.15 0.87
N THR A 19 18.19 0.44 1.82
CA THR A 19 18.69 0.73 3.18
C THR A 19 18.11 -0.15 4.30
N ASN A 20 16.96 -0.81 4.11
CA ASN A 20 16.26 -1.51 5.18
C ASN A 20 15.94 -2.94 4.75
N LYS A 21 16.89 -3.86 4.95
CA LYS A 21 16.76 -5.28 4.56
C LYS A 21 15.53 -5.98 5.16
N SER A 22 15.03 -5.48 6.29
CA SER A 22 13.86 -6.04 6.98
C SER A 22 12.52 -5.74 6.30
N ASN A 23 12.43 -4.66 5.52
CA ASN A 23 11.19 -4.25 4.85
C ASN A 23 11.39 -4.25 3.34
N LYS A 24 10.53 -4.95 2.60
CA LYS A 24 10.52 -4.89 1.14
C LYS A 24 9.96 -3.55 0.68
N LYS A 25 10.48 -3.06 -0.42
CA LYS A 25 9.97 -1.90 -1.14
C LYS A 25 8.86 -2.35 -2.09
N ALA A 26 7.75 -1.63 -2.11
CA ALA A 26 6.57 -1.91 -2.91
C ALA A 26 6.43 -0.83 -3.99
N ILE A 27 6.77 -1.16 -5.23
CA ILE A 27 6.70 -0.26 -6.38
C ILE A 27 5.30 -0.39 -7.00
N CYS A 28 4.61 0.73 -7.24
CA CYS A 28 3.28 0.68 -7.82
C CYS A 28 3.32 0.22 -9.28
N ILE A 29 2.48 -0.76 -9.64
CA ILE A 29 2.40 -1.27 -11.01
C ILE A 29 1.93 -0.19 -11.99
N CYS A 30 0.98 0.65 -11.59
CA CYS A 30 0.50 1.75 -12.44
C CYS A 30 1.64 2.76 -12.73
N CYS A 31 2.54 2.99 -11.78
CA CYS A 31 3.72 3.82 -12.00
C CYS A 31 4.78 3.15 -12.88
N ILE A 32 4.91 1.82 -12.79
CA ILE A 32 5.80 1.04 -13.67
C ILE A 32 5.29 1.10 -15.11
N GLU A 33 3.99 0.98 -15.34
CA GLU A 33 3.41 1.05 -16.69
C GLU A 33 3.53 2.45 -17.28
N ALA A 34 3.38 3.50 -16.47
CA ALA A 34 3.48 4.88 -16.94
C ALA A 34 4.92 5.32 -17.23
N ASN A 35 5.87 4.96 -16.36
CA ASN A 35 7.24 5.51 -16.39
C ASN A 35 8.32 4.46 -16.71
N GLY A 36 8.00 3.17 -16.68
CA GLY A 36 8.97 2.08 -16.74
C GLY A 36 9.50 1.66 -15.37
N TYR A 37 9.97 0.41 -15.28
CA TYR A 37 10.37 -0.20 -14.01
C TYR A 37 11.57 0.49 -13.34
N GLU A 38 12.65 0.76 -14.07
CA GLU A 38 13.87 1.37 -13.50
C GLU A 38 13.58 2.78 -12.94
N ILE A 39 12.79 3.57 -13.66
CA ILE A 39 12.39 4.91 -13.22
C ILE A 39 11.49 4.84 -11.99
N ALA A 40 10.48 3.96 -12.01
CA ALA A 40 9.58 3.77 -10.87
C ALA A 40 10.30 3.19 -9.63
N LYS A 41 11.35 2.40 -9.86
CA LYS A 41 12.22 1.87 -8.81
C LYS A 41 13.04 2.98 -8.19
N ASP A 42 13.67 3.89 -8.94
CA ASP A 42 14.52 4.92 -8.32
C ASP A 42 13.72 6.10 -7.75
N ASN A 43 12.57 6.43 -8.35
CA ASN A 43 11.75 7.55 -7.92
C ASN A 43 10.95 7.23 -6.64
N LYS A 44 11.22 7.95 -5.54
CA LYS A 44 10.51 7.85 -4.25
C LYS A 44 9.01 8.03 -4.34
N ASP A 45 8.51 8.74 -5.34
CA ASP A 45 7.08 8.97 -5.53
C ASP A 45 6.37 7.77 -6.18
N CYS A 46 7.13 6.81 -6.73
CA CYS A 46 6.61 5.64 -7.42
C CYS A 46 6.58 4.36 -6.56
N TRP A 47 7.07 4.43 -5.33
CA TRP A 47 7.13 3.29 -4.43
C TRP A 47 6.84 3.66 -2.97
N THR A 48 6.51 2.65 -2.19
CA THR A 48 6.27 2.77 -0.75
C THR A 48 6.86 1.58 -0.01
N THR A 49 6.73 1.56 1.32
CA THR A 49 7.12 0.39 2.12
C THR A 49 6.03 -0.67 1.99
N ASN A 50 6.40 -1.95 1.88
CA ASN A 50 5.47 -3.09 1.84
C ASN A 50 4.77 -3.33 3.19
N ILE A 51 3.93 -2.39 3.57
CA ILE A 51 3.11 -2.37 4.77
C ILE A 51 1.74 -1.91 4.30
N PHE A 52 0.72 -2.70 4.65
CA PHE A 52 -0.65 -2.52 4.22
C PHE A 52 -1.14 -1.06 4.28
N LYS A 53 -0.99 -0.40 5.43
CA LYS A 53 -1.41 1.00 5.65
C LYS A 53 -0.76 1.96 4.65
N TYR A 54 0.53 1.77 4.35
CA TYR A 54 1.25 2.62 3.43
C TYR A 54 0.89 2.33 1.97
N CYS A 55 0.67 1.07 1.62
CA CYS A 55 0.17 0.68 0.30
C CYS A 55 -1.22 1.28 0.02
N LYS A 56 -2.16 1.22 0.98
CA LYS A 56 -3.50 1.81 0.84
C LYS A 56 -3.43 3.32 0.69
N LEU A 57 -2.67 4.00 1.55
CA LEU A 57 -2.51 5.46 1.48
C LEU A 57 -1.85 5.88 0.17
N TYR A 58 -0.87 5.09 -0.32
CA TYR A 58 -0.22 5.32 -1.59
C TYR A 58 -1.23 5.25 -2.74
N LEU A 59 -2.01 4.18 -2.86
CA LEU A 59 -3.00 4.03 -3.93
C LEU A 59 -4.01 5.18 -3.95
N LYS A 60 -4.48 5.61 -2.76
CA LYS A 60 -5.41 6.75 -2.65
C LYS A 60 -4.85 8.06 -3.22
N ASN A 61 -3.54 8.27 -3.15
CA ASN A 61 -2.87 9.50 -3.59
C ASN A 61 -2.14 9.35 -4.92
N CYS A 62 -2.12 8.16 -5.51
CA CYS A 62 -1.36 7.88 -6.71
C CYS A 62 -2.12 8.36 -7.95
N LEU A 63 -1.58 9.36 -8.64
CA LEU A 63 -2.18 9.91 -9.85
C LEU A 63 -2.36 8.83 -10.93
N ASN A 64 -1.32 8.02 -11.18
CA ASN A 64 -1.38 6.94 -12.18
C ASN A 64 -2.43 5.88 -11.84
N PHE A 65 -2.68 5.62 -10.55
CA PHE A 65 -3.76 4.75 -10.12
C PHE A 65 -5.12 5.39 -10.39
N SER A 66 -5.30 6.66 -10.02
CA SER A 66 -6.55 7.39 -10.25
C SER A 66 -6.88 7.60 -11.73
N SER A 67 -5.87 7.65 -12.60
CA SER A 67 -6.04 7.76 -14.05
C SER A 67 -6.32 6.41 -14.73
N LYS A 68 -5.95 5.28 -14.09
CA LYS A 68 -6.11 3.94 -14.67
C LYS A 68 -7.47 3.32 -14.35
N TYR A 69 -8.01 3.57 -13.16
CA TYR A 69 -9.25 2.98 -12.68
C TYR A 69 -10.34 4.06 -12.56
N ILE A 70 -11.59 3.69 -12.83
CA ILE A 70 -12.74 4.59 -12.57
C ILE A 70 -13.03 4.68 -11.07
N GLU A 71 -13.79 5.69 -10.64
CA GLU A 71 -14.03 5.95 -9.21
C GLU A 71 -14.64 4.74 -8.49
N GLU A 72 -15.57 4.02 -9.12
CA GLU A 72 -16.17 2.82 -8.51
C GLU A 72 -15.11 1.72 -8.27
N GLU A 73 -14.26 1.44 -9.26
CA GLU A 73 -13.18 0.46 -9.13
C GLU A 73 -12.16 0.88 -8.07
N GLN A 74 -11.85 2.18 -7.98
CA GLN A 74 -10.96 2.70 -6.94
C GLN A 74 -11.55 2.46 -5.55
N VAL A 75 -12.85 2.72 -5.36
CA VAL A 75 -13.54 2.45 -4.10
C VAL A 75 -13.52 0.96 -3.79
N GLU A 76 -13.83 0.08 -4.74
CA GLU A 76 -13.80 -1.37 -4.54
C GLU A 76 -12.40 -1.86 -4.14
N ILE A 77 -11.37 -1.45 -4.88
CA ILE A 77 -9.98 -1.81 -4.59
C ILE A 77 -9.57 -1.33 -3.19
N LEU A 78 -9.96 -0.11 -2.81
CA LEU A 78 -9.67 0.46 -1.49
C LEU A 78 -10.56 -0.15 -0.37
N ALA A 79 -11.73 -0.69 -0.71
CA ALA A 79 -12.73 -1.29 0.17
C ALA A 79 -12.56 -2.80 0.40
N LEU A 80 -11.76 -3.50 -0.41
CA LEU A 80 -11.39 -4.94 -0.28
C LEU A 80 -10.89 -5.36 1.13
N ASP A 81 -10.72 -4.43 2.06
CA ASP A 81 -10.11 -4.58 3.38
C ASP A 81 -11.00 -4.20 4.57
N GLU A 82 -12.23 -3.72 4.42
CA GLU A 82 -13.06 -3.40 5.61
C GLU A 82 -13.23 -4.59 6.56
N GLU A 83 -13.19 -5.83 6.03
CA GLU A 83 -13.19 -7.06 6.83
C GLU A 83 -11.90 -7.29 7.64
N GLU A 84 -10.73 -6.81 7.19
CA GLU A 84 -9.44 -7.03 7.87
C GLU A 84 -9.14 -5.94 8.91
N ILE A 85 -9.58 -4.69 8.69
CA ILE A 85 -9.47 -3.59 9.68
C ILE A 85 -10.13 -3.97 11.01
N ASN A 86 -11.23 -4.73 10.97
CA ASN A 86 -11.92 -5.18 12.18
C ASN A 86 -11.09 -6.15 13.03
N SER A 87 -10.15 -6.88 12.41
CA SER A 87 -9.22 -7.75 13.13
C SER A 87 -8.01 -7.01 13.71
N ILE A 88 -7.62 -5.87 13.12
CA ILE A 88 -6.58 -4.97 13.66
C ILE A 88 -7.13 -4.10 14.79
N LYS A 89 -8.38 -3.61 14.69
CA LYS A 89 -9.04 -2.88 15.79
C LYS A 89 -9.21 -3.71 17.06
N LYS A 90 -9.31 -5.05 16.95
CA LYS A 90 -9.26 -5.96 18.12
C LYS A 90 -7.88 -6.04 18.80
N LYS A 91 -6.80 -5.57 18.16
CA LYS A 91 -5.46 -5.50 18.76
C LYS A 91 -5.04 -4.09 19.22
N SER A 92 -5.82 -3.06 18.91
CA SER A 92 -5.55 -1.68 19.34
C SER A 92 -6.61 -1.13 20.29
N CYS A 93 -7.18 -1.97 21.16
CA CYS A 93 -7.73 -1.49 22.43
C CYS A 93 -6.61 -1.47 23.47
N THR A 94 -5.74 -0.47 23.38
CA THR A 94 -4.97 0.05 24.51
C THR A 94 -4.94 1.57 24.38
N THR A 95 -5.97 2.16 24.99
CA THR A 95 -5.99 3.43 25.71
C THR A 95 -5.36 4.66 25.05
N TYR A 96 -6.20 5.48 24.40
CA TYR A 96 -6.02 6.94 24.44
C TYR A 96 -7.04 7.52 25.42
N ASN A 97 -6.55 7.87 26.62
CA ASN A 97 -7.29 8.68 27.58
C ASN A 97 -7.47 10.08 26.98
N SER A 98 -8.72 10.46 26.69
CA SER A 98 -9.10 11.86 26.55
C SER A 98 -9.42 12.38 27.96
N LYS A 99 -8.69 13.39 28.44
CA LYS A 99 -9.13 14.19 29.59
C LYS A 99 -9.18 15.66 29.18
N TYR A 100 -10.38 16.20 29.40
CA TYR A 100 -10.70 17.62 29.47
C TYR A 100 -9.93 18.30 30.60
#